data_AF-A0AAV2YEI5-F1
#
_entry.id   AF-A0AAV2YEI5-F1
#
_cell.length_a   1.000
_cell.length_b   1.000
_cell.length_c   1.000
_cell.angle_alpha   90.00
_cell.angle_beta   90.00
_cell.angle_gamma   90.00
#
_symmetry.space_group_name_H-M   'P 1'
#
loop_
_entity.id
_entity.type
_entity.pdbx_description
1 polymer ?
#
loop_
_entity_poly.entity_id
_entity_poly.type
_entity_poly.pdbx_seq_one_letter_code
_entity_poly.pdbx_strand_id
1 'polypeptide(L)'
;MSVEGTDHIFCITGKSCSGTNADGVCPGPDSKHLPYGSQCSQVRTGVYGCRAWADAAHTTLMPNPDSLNCAPGSAPVSVVGDKAYCVKEPVCVHKASSGNCPTKADGLAADAVCSLLSTNVYGCTLG
;
A
#
# COMPACT_ATOMS: atom_id res chain seq x y z
N MET A 1 -10.23 16.84 -4.58
CA MET A 1 -10.70 15.47 -4.33
C MET A 1 -10.15 14.99 -3.01
N SER A 2 -11.01 14.47 -2.15
CA SER A 2 -10.61 13.90 -0.85
C SER A 2 -10.20 12.45 -1.01
N VAL A 3 -9.17 12.04 -0.29
CA VAL A 3 -8.70 10.66 -0.23
C VAL A 3 -8.92 10.16 1.19
N GLU A 4 -9.66 9.06 1.36
CA GLU A 4 -9.83 8.41 2.66
C GLU A 4 -8.45 8.10 3.25
N GLY A 5 -8.24 8.44 4.53
CA GLY A 5 -6.97 8.27 5.22
C GLY A 5 -6.03 9.49 5.19
N THR A 6 -6.40 10.56 4.47
CA THR A 6 -5.62 11.80 4.41
C THR A 6 -6.47 13.01 4.81
N ASP A 7 -5.83 14.00 5.43
CA ASP A 7 -6.46 15.29 5.76
C ASP A 7 -6.29 16.33 4.64
N HIS A 8 -5.77 15.93 3.47
CA HIS A 8 -5.45 16.84 2.37
C HIS A 8 -6.42 16.67 1.19
N ILE A 9 -6.72 17.78 0.53
CA ILE A 9 -7.48 17.82 -0.73
C ILE A 9 -6.50 17.84 -1.90
N PHE A 10 -6.67 16.92 -2.86
CA PHE A 10 -5.80 16.79 -4.03
C PHE A 10 -6.52 17.19 -5.33
N CYS A 11 -5.75 17.66 -6.30
CA CYS A 11 -6.28 17.92 -7.65
C CYS A 11 -6.21 16.65 -8.50
N ILE A 12 -7.23 16.44 -9.33
CA ILE A 12 -7.24 15.41 -10.37
C ILE A 12 -7.63 16.01 -11.70
N THR A 13 -7.23 15.36 -12.77
CA THR A 13 -7.68 15.68 -14.13
C THR A 13 -8.58 14.55 -14.61
N GLY A 14 -9.89 14.81 -14.74
CA GLY A 14 -10.88 13.83 -15.17
C GLY A 14 -12.05 13.69 -14.20
N LYS A 15 -12.92 12.71 -14.46
CA LYS A 15 -14.06 12.41 -13.57
C LYS A 15 -13.56 11.76 -12.29
N SER A 16 -13.97 12.26 -11.15
CA SER A 16 -13.61 11.73 -9.84
C SER A 16 -14.20 10.35 -9.57
N CYS A 17 -13.44 9.50 -8.88
CA CYS A 17 -13.97 8.29 -8.25
C CYS A 17 -14.86 8.67 -7.06
N SER A 18 -16.17 8.79 -7.28
CA SER A 18 -17.11 9.22 -6.25
C SER A 18 -18.49 8.62 -6.49
N GLY A 19 -19.15 8.20 -5.40
CA GLY A 19 -20.52 7.69 -5.45
C GLY A 19 -20.58 6.33 -6.14
N THR A 20 -21.17 6.27 -7.33
CA THR A 20 -21.28 5.03 -8.12
C THR A 20 -20.21 4.91 -9.20
N ASN A 21 -19.28 5.86 -9.30
CA ASN A 21 -18.29 5.90 -10.36
C ASN A 21 -17.01 5.13 -9.99
N ALA A 22 -16.94 3.86 -10.39
CA ALA A 22 -15.79 2.98 -10.18
C ALA A 22 -14.60 3.26 -11.11
N ASP A 23 -14.86 3.86 -12.28
CA ASP A 23 -13.84 4.17 -13.30
C ASP A 23 -13.26 5.58 -13.13
N GLY A 24 -13.51 6.22 -11.98
CA GLY A 24 -13.06 7.56 -11.72
C GLY A 24 -11.57 7.64 -11.42
N VAL A 25 -11.00 8.80 -11.72
CA VAL A 25 -9.59 9.13 -11.49
C VAL A 25 -9.39 9.46 -10.02
N CYS A 26 -8.28 8.97 -9.48
CA CYS A 26 -7.81 9.28 -8.14
C CYS A 26 -6.47 10.03 -8.17
N PRO A 27 -6.18 10.84 -7.14
CA PRO A 27 -4.91 11.52 -7.00
C PRO A 27 -3.71 10.58 -7.16
N GLY A 28 -2.77 10.97 -8.02
CA GLY A 28 -1.50 10.30 -8.19
C GLY A 28 -0.57 10.50 -6.99
N PRO A 29 0.63 9.87 -7.01
CA PRO A 29 1.60 10.01 -5.95
C PRO A 29 2.03 11.46 -5.75
N ASP A 30 2.00 11.89 -4.49
CA ASP A 30 2.47 13.19 -3.99
C ASP A 30 3.49 12.97 -2.88
N SER A 31 4.62 13.67 -2.97
CA SER A 31 5.78 13.47 -2.10
C SER A 31 5.54 13.75 -0.62
N LYS A 32 4.44 14.41 -0.26
CA LYS A 32 4.23 14.94 1.09
C LYS A 32 3.02 14.35 1.80
N HIS A 33 1.92 14.14 1.08
CA HIS A 33 0.66 13.71 1.66
C HIS A 33 0.14 12.40 1.07
N LEU A 34 0.70 11.94 -0.04
CA LEU A 34 0.22 10.75 -0.73
C LEU A 34 1.35 10.03 -1.50
N PRO A 35 2.42 9.55 -0.83
CA PRO A 35 3.65 9.09 -1.49
C PRO A 35 3.42 7.98 -2.51
N TYR A 36 2.39 7.16 -2.31
CA TYR A 36 2.04 6.03 -3.17
C TYR A 36 0.81 6.29 -4.05
N GLY A 37 0.24 7.49 -4.01
CA GLY A 37 -0.99 7.84 -4.72
C GLY A 37 -2.23 7.23 -4.06
N SER A 38 -3.32 7.21 -4.80
CA SER A 38 -4.60 6.68 -4.35
C SER A 38 -5.29 5.85 -5.42
N GLN A 39 -6.12 4.91 -5.00
CA GLN A 39 -6.88 4.03 -5.88
C GLN A 39 -8.38 4.24 -5.68
N CYS A 40 -9.15 4.05 -6.75
CA CYS A 40 -10.60 4.04 -6.68
C CYS A 40 -11.09 2.71 -6.09
N SER A 41 -11.86 2.78 -5.01
CA SER A 41 -12.44 1.60 -4.36
C SER A 41 -13.66 1.98 -3.53
N GLN A 42 -14.38 1.01 -2.97
CA GLN A 42 -15.43 1.32 -2.00
C GLN A 42 -14.83 1.81 -0.68
N VAL A 43 -15.24 3.01 -0.26
CA VAL A 43 -14.94 3.60 1.05
C VAL A 43 -15.93 3.10 2.11
N ARG A 44 -15.69 3.38 3.40
CA ARG A 44 -16.51 2.83 4.52
C ARG A 44 -18.02 3.08 4.42
N THR A 45 -18.42 4.12 3.69
CA THR A 45 -19.83 4.47 3.46
C THR A 45 -20.49 3.59 2.39
N GLY A 46 -19.77 2.65 1.77
CA GLY A 46 -20.30 1.71 0.77
C GLY A 46 -20.39 2.28 -0.64
N VAL A 47 -19.89 3.50 -0.85
CA VAL A 47 -19.79 4.14 -2.17
C VAL A 47 -18.35 4.15 -2.66
N TYR A 48 -18.13 4.34 -3.96
CA TYR A 48 -16.80 4.53 -4.51
C TYR A 48 -16.20 5.85 -4.05
N GLY A 49 -14.91 5.80 -3.69
CA GLY A 49 -14.08 6.93 -3.28
C GLY A 49 -12.60 6.62 -3.48
N CYS A 50 -11.77 7.66 -3.49
CA CYS A 50 -10.33 7.45 -3.49
C CYS A 50 -9.86 7.10 -2.09
N ARG A 51 -9.14 6.00 -1.97
CA ARG A 51 -8.39 5.63 -0.76
C ARG A 51 -6.91 5.77 -1.03
N ALA A 52 -6.13 6.19 -0.05
CA ALA A 52 -4.70 6.19 -0.26
C ALA A 52 -4.26 4.76 -0.54
N TRP A 53 -3.26 4.60 -1.39
CA TRP A 53 -2.64 3.29 -1.63
C TRP A 53 -2.02 2.71 -0.33
N ALA A 54 -2.03 3.49 0.76
CA ALA A 54 -1.60 3.10 2.10
C ALA A 54 -2.73 2.69 3.09
N ASP A 55 -4.04 2.81 2.80
CA ASP A 55 -5.05 2.47 3.82
C ASP A 55 -6.40 1.93 3.34
N ALA A 56 -6.76 0.79 3.93
CA ALA A 56 -8.08 0.34 4.42
C ALA A 56 -7.98 -1.14 4.85
N ALA A 57 -6.89 -1.85 4.50
CA ALA A 57 -6.56 -3.16 5.05
C ALA A 57 -5.30 -3.18 5.94
N HIS A 58 -4.56 -2.07 6.04
CA HIS A 58 -3.23 -2.06 6.69
C HIS A 58 -3.05 -1.03 7.83
N THR A 59 -3.97 -0.10 8.06
CA THR A 59 -3.74 1.00 9.02
C THR A 59 -4.02 0.65 10.48
N THR A 60 -4.60 -0.51 10.78
CA THR A 60 -4.72 -0.99 12.17
C THR A 60 -3.58 -1.92 12.61
N LEU A 61 -2.63 -2.27 11.72
CA LEU A 61 -1.50 -3.15 12.06
C LEU A 61 -0.13 -2.73 11.51
N MET A 62 -0.03 -1.71 10.66
CA MET A 62 1.26 -1.23 10.16
C MET A 62 1.67 0.10 10.78
N PRO A 63 2.86 0.19 11.40
CA PRO A 63 3.61 1.43 11.33
C PRO A 63 3.78 1.78 9.85
N ASN A 64 3.60 3.04 9.47
CA ASN A 64 3.98 3.52 8.15
C ASN A 64 5.33 2.88 7.75
N PRO A 65 5.51 2.37 6.52
CA PRO A 65 6.82 1.93 6.07
C PRO A 65 7.88 3.03 6.28
N ASP A 66 7.50 4.31 6.12
CA ASP A 66 8.34 5.49 6.42
C ASP A 66 8.66 5.69 7.92
N SER A 67 7.93 5.06 8.83
CA SER A 67 8.24 5.08 10.27
C SER A 67 9.24 4.00 10.66
N LEU A 68 9.51 3.03 9.79
CA LEU A 68 10.46 1.95 10.06
C LEU A 68 11.84 2.36 9.52
N ASN A 69 12.72 2.80 10.43
CA ASN A 69 14.09 3.15 10.09
C ASN A 69 14.91 1.90 9.76
N CYS A 70 14.86 1.47 8.50
CA CYS A 70 15.66 0.37 7.99
C CYS A 70 17.12 0.78 7.76
N ALA A 71 18.04 -0.18 7.92
CA ALA A 71 19.44 0.03 7.61
C ALA A 71 19.66 0.35 6.12
N PRO A 72 20.76 1.02 5.74
CA PRO A 72 21.08 1.29 4.34
C PRO A 72 21.08 0.02 3.50
N GLY A 73 20.42 0.05 2.34
CA GLY A 73 20.25 -1.12 1.46
C GLY A 73 19.14 -2.08 1.89
N SER A 74 18.30 -1.67 2.84
CA SER A 74 17.05 -2.34 3.19
C SER A 74 15.89 -1.37 3.08
N ALA A 75 14.72 -1.90 2.70
CA ALA A 75 13.50 -1.13 2.59
C ALA A 75 12.39 -1.77 3.45
N PRO A 76 11.44 -0.96 3.93
CA PRO A 76 10.28 -1.45 4.65
C PRO A 76 9.32 -2.20 3.70
N VAL A 77 8.95 -3.42 4.08
CA VAL A 77 8.05 -4.30 3.31
C VAL A 77 6.95 -4.81 4.21
N SER A 78 5.73 -4.82 3.68
CA SER A 78 4.53 -5.24 4.42
C SER A 78 4.11 -6.64 4.03
N VAL A 79 3.66 -7.42 5.00
CA VAL A 79 3.07 -8.74 4.76
C VAL A 79 1.56 -8.63 4.88
N VAL A 80 0.83 -9.17 3.91
CA VAL A 80 -0.63 -9.19 3.94
C VAL A 80 -1.12 -9.86 5.22
N GLY A 81 -1.91 -9.13 6.01
CA GLY A 81 -2.44 -9.60 7.29
C GLY A 81 -1.50 -9.48 8.49
N ASP A 82 -0.36 -8.79 8.35
CA ASP A 82 0.60 -8.55 9.44
C ASP A 82 1.19 -7.12 9.34
N LYS A 83 2.25 -6.85 10.12
CA LYS A 83 3.02 -5.60 10.15
C LYS A 83 4.04 -5.48 9.01
N ALA A 84 4.73 -4.35 8.98
CA ALA A 84 5.88 -4.11 8.12
C ALA A 84 7.21 -4.53 8.78
N TYR A 85 8.17 -4.92 7.96
CA TYR A 85 9.48 -5.42 8.35
C TYR A 85 10.56 -4.83 7.44
N CYS A 86 11.79 -4.72 7.94
CA CYS A 86 12.92 -4.30 7.11
C CYS A 86 13.45 -5.49 6.33
N VAL A 87 13.51 -5.35 5.01
CA VAL A 87 14.01 -6.41 4.12
C VAL A 87 15.07 -5.82 3.21
N LYS A 88 16.14 -6.58 2.98
CA LYS A 88 17.18 -6.17 2.05
C LYS A 88 16.61 -5.98 0.65
N GLU A 89 17.02 -4.91 -0.05
CA GLU A 89 16.61 -4.70 -1.44
C GLU A 89 17.21 -5.77 -2.39
N PRO A 90 16.56 -6.08 -3.53
CA PRO A 90 15.29 -5.53 -4.01
C PRO A 90 14.09 -6.15 -3.31
N VAL A 91 13.05 -5.36 -3.04
CA VAL A 91 11.86 -5.82 -2.31
C VAL A 91 10.70 -6.21 -3.24
N CYS A 92 9.89 -7.18 -2.83
CA CYS A 92 8.70 -7.61 -3.58
C CYS A 92 7.56 -6.60 -3.41
N VAL A 93 7.51 -5.62 -4.30
CA VAL A 93 6.44 -4.62 -4.34
C VAL A 93 6.05 -4.28 -5.79
N HIS A 94 4.78 -3.94 -5.99
CA HIS A 94 4.28 -3.35 -7.22
C HIS A 94 4.34 -4.31 -8.43
N LYS A 95 5.24 -4.08 -9.40
CA LYS A 95 5.41 -4.94 -10.59
C LYS A 95 6.58 -5.91 -10.47
N ALA A 96 7.29 -5.93 -9.34
CA ALA A 96 8.43 -6.80 -9.13
C ALA A 96 7.96 -8.23 -8.85
N SER A 97 7.96 -9.07 -9.89
CA SER A 97 7.73 -10.52 -9.76
C SER A 97 8.86 -11.27 -9.04
N SER A 98 10.00 -10.61 -8.86
CA SER A 98 11.16 -11.10 -8.11
C SER A 98 11.61 -10.01 -7.14
N GLY A 99 11.54 -10.32 -5.84
CA GLY A 99 11.93 -9.43 -4.77
C GLY A 99 11.88 -10.14 -3.43
N ASN A 100 12.60 -9.60 -2.47
CA ASN A 100 12.72 -10.17 -1.14
C ASN A 100 11.45 -9.85 -0.34
N CYS A 101 11.04 -10.83 0.46
CA CYS A 101 9.99 -10.72 1.46
C CYS A 101 10.57 -10.99 2.85
N PRO A 102 9.90 -10.52 3.92
CA PRO A 102 10.38 -10.78 5.28
C PRO A 102 10.37 -12.28 5.58
N THR A 103 11.34 -12.71 6.36
CA THR A 103 11.54 -14.07 6.81
C THR A 103 11.36 -14.16 8.32
N LYS A 104 11.45 -15.38 8.87
CA LYS A 104 11.51 -15.54 10.33
C LYS A 104 12.65 -14.76 10.98
N ALA A 105 13.78 -14.58 10.27
CA ALA A 105 14.91 -13.81 10.76
C ALA A 105 14.58 -12.32 10.95
N ASP A 106 13.60 -11.82 10.21
CA ASP A 106 13.12 -10.43 10.31
C ASP A 106 12.06 -10.25 11.41
N GLY A 107 11.70 -11.33 12.12
CA GLY A 107 10.70 -11.31 13.19
C GLY A 107 9.28 -11.66 12.75
N LEU A 108 9.15 -12.27 11.57
CA LEU A 108 7.88 -12.81 11.04
C LEU A 108 7.61 -14.22 11.63
N ALA A 109 6.34 -14.59 11.78
CA ALA A 109 5.97 -15.90 12.32
C ALA A 109 6.29 -17.07 11.38
N ALA A 110 6.29 -16.82 10.07
CA ALA A 110 6.63 -17.74 8.99
C ALA A 110 7.43 -16.99 7.93
N ASP A 111 8.00 -17.67 6.93
CA ASP A 111 8.63 -16.95 5.82
C ASP A 111 7.55 -16.43 4.88
N ALA A 112 7.62 -15.15 4.50
CA ALA A 112 6.72 -14.60 3.50
C ALA A 112 7.22 -14.89 2.10
N VAL A 113 6.27 -15.07 1.19
CA VAL A 113 6.50 -15.31 -0.23
C VAL A 113 5.98 -14.16 -1.07
N CYS A 114 6.73 -13.84 -2.11
CA CYS A 114 6.34 -12.85 -3.11
C CYS A 114 5.27 -13.46 -4.02
N SER A 115 4.05 -12.94 -3.97
CA SER A 115 2.91 -13.47 -4.74
C SER A 115 2.11 -12.35 -5.38
N LEU A 116 1.44 -12.68 -6.49
CA LEU A 116 0.47 -11.78 -7.10
C LEU A 116 -0.76 -11.71 -6.20
N LEU A 117 -1.02 -10.53 -5.65
CA LEU A 117 -2.17 -10.28 -4.81
C LEU A 117 -3.44 -10.14 -5.66
N SER A 118 -4.61 -10.27 -5.05
CA SER A 118 -5.92 -10.07 -5.70
C SER A 118 -6.09 -8.68 -6.33
N THR A 119 -5.20 -7.74 -5.99
CA THR A 119 -5.11 -6.38 -6.52
C THR A 119 -4.27 -6.27 -7.80
N ASN A 120 -3.82 -7.38 -8.39
CA ASN A 120 -2.95 -7.42 -9.58
C ASN A 120 -1.58 -6.72 -9.41
N VAL A 121 -1.06 -6.69 -8.18
CA VAL A 121 0.31 -6.27 -7.88
C VAL A 121 1.01 -7.35 -7.05
N TYR A 122 2.33 -7.42 -7.17
CA TYR A 122 3.16 -8.29 -6.33
C TYR A 122 3.29 -7.71 -4.93
N GLY A 123 3.18 -8.58 -3.93
CA GLY A 123 3.40 -8.27 -2.53
C GLY A 123 3.68 -9.52 -1.71
N CYS A 124 4.06 -9.33 -0.46
CA CYS A 124 4.44 -10.42 0.43
C CYS A 124 3.24 -11.00 1.17
N THR A 125 3.07 -12.32 1.12
CA THR A 125 2.06 -13.06 1.87
C THR A 125 2.73 -14.10 2.76
N LEU A 126 2.14 -14.45 3.90
CA LEU A 126 2.60 -15.58 4.70
C LEU A 126 2.57 -16.87 3.84
N GLY A 127 3.67 -17.62 3.87
CA GLY A 127 3.82 -18.93 3.22
C GLY A 127 3.33 -20.09 4.06
#